data_AF-A0A0N8PZ76-F1
#
_entry.id   AF-A0A0N8PZ76-F1
#
_cell.length_a   1.000
_cell.length_b   1.000
_cell.length_c   1.000
_cell.angle_alpha   90.00
_cell.angle_beta   90.00
_cell.angle_gamma   90.00
#
_symmetry.space_group_name_H-M   'P 1'
#
loop_
_entity.id
_entity.type
_entity.pdbx_description
1 polymer ?
#
loop_
_entity_poly.entity_id
_entity_poly.type
_entity_poly.pdbx_seq_one_letter_code
_entity_poly.pdbx_strand_id
1 'polypeptide(L)'
;MSALDEALLREDLAAPVTIASLISLSPAQLALAAFRPDLDFLTRQRAYTEFLLRRSMYRESAKRGSHEQPILEMSLNFERPASPSSMSSSELALLQFNPRCITAREAGTAQHLFFERARAKQAEDDAEQRRIAQQILHVERCDLQYLGGVPSFAKNLLLEIKEDGLVMSPEGTVMVQIESQHITSFHYVTTVDGASGRATDCTLKVEASEGVLVGPDQDTQIKLVVIKLGRVSVSDPSFEHLRSTVAKWSAVEAFPVHLVETRIVREQPTAVPPYPTPPPRATSLPDDASSSSQPRSRSTTATSPVPLSNKRPLPDEFQQQPQSNKRARTAELCQLQASRAGLWRFVGDLPEDPLWHPGHLVRQLALLRAIMPKHLAIIDYSPDDLALLSRAALPSALPILPRGLPPSYPSVRHRAPERLALEHTYRKVQRLEVDTTRLVLLTDAYPEVRLYAQTVAKTQLASDTLKQAYATVELDLQSRIARQTPETKDPLESLLDLVRKMRDSLDFCCRHFYHAGSLIRTVPPSLTHVNIGMGPLRRFEGALMAIVAYEEMAGAVG
;
A
#
# COMPACT_ATOMS: atom_id res chain seq x y z
N MET A 1 -15.67 10.82 -21.11
CA MET A 1 -14.45 10.89 -20.26
C MET A 1 -13.41 11.69 -21.01
N SER A 2 -12.44 12.32 -20.34
CA SER A 2 -11.26 12.86 -21.03
C SER A 2 -10.19 11.79 -21.19
N ALA A 3 -9.28 11.95 -22.16
CA ALA A 3 -8.14 11.04 -22.32
C ALA A 3 -7.23 11.00 -21.06
N LEU A 4 -7.16 12.11 -20.31
CA LEU A 4 -6.46 12.16 -19.02
C LEU A 4 -7.20 11.37 -17.93
N ASP A 5 -8.53 11.40 -17.88
CA ASP A 5 -9.29 10.56 -16.95
C ASP A 5 -9.03 9.08 -17.22
N GLU A 6 -9.08 8.65 -18.48
CA GLU A 6 -8.79 7.26 -18.85
C GLU A 6 -7.35 6.85 -18.53
N ALA A 7 -6.37 7.69 -18.85
CA ALA A 7 -4.96 7.42 -18.52
C ALA A 7 -4.75 7.28 -17.00
N LEU A 8 -5.39 8.13 -16.18
CA LEU A 8 -5.30 8.06 -14.72
C LEU A 8 -5.97 6.81 -14.14
N LEU A 9 -7.10 6.36 -14.70
CA LEU A 9 -7.77 5.13 -14.26
C LEU A 9 -6.99 3.85 -14.64
N ARG A 10 -6.07 3.93 -15.62
CA ARG A 10 -5.22 2.83 -16.09
C ARG A 10 -3.84 2.76 -15.44
N GLU A 11 -3.41 3.77 -14.68
CA GLU A 11 -2.14 3.74 -13.92
C GLU A 11 -2.12 2.57 -12.90
N ASP A 12 -0.96 1.96 -12.68
CA ASP A 12 -0.82 0.84 -11.74
C ASP A 12 -0.91 1.33 -10.28
N LEU A 13 -2.07 1.07 -9.68
CA LEU A 13 -2.39 1.41 -8.30
C LEU A 13 -1.77 0.45 -7.27
N ALA A 14 -1.22 -0.68 -7.69
CA ALA A 14 -0.56 -1.68 -6.86
C ALA A 14 0.97 -1.55 -6.87
N ALA A 15 1.55 -0.96 -7.93
CA ALA A 15 3.00 -0.76 -8.11
C ALA A 15 3.76 -0.40 -6.82
N PRO A 16 4.92 -1.00 -6.52
CA PRO A 16 5.65 -0.72 -5.28
C PRO A 16 6.30 0.67 -5.31
N VAL A 17 5.68 1.63 -4.62
CA VAL A 17 6.22 2.99 -4.44
C VAL A 17 7.02 3.07 -3.15
N THR A 18 8.20 3.69 -3.22
CA THR A 18 9.09 3.94 -2.07
C THR A 18 9.60 5.38 -2.12
N ILE A 19 10.07 5.91 -0.99
CA ILE A 19 10.72 7.24 -0.89
C ILE A 19 11.80 7.46 -1.97
N ALA A 20 12.51 6.40 -2.37
CA ALA A 20 13.55 6.47 -3.41
C ALA A 20 12.97 6.50 -4.83
N SER A 21 11.94 5.71 -5.14
CA SER A 21 11.36 5.64 -6.48
C SER A 21 10.50 6.85 -6.87
N LEU A 22 10.12 7.71 -5.92
CA LEU A 22 9.39 8.97 -6.19
C LEU A 22 10.08 9.86 -7.23
N ILE A 23 11.41 9.86 -7.30
CA ILE A 23 12.15 10.69 -8.27
C ILE A 23 11.92 10.21 -9.70
N SER A 24 11.72 8.90 -9.91
CA SER A 24 11.45 8.30 -11.23
C SER A 24 9.97 8.27 -11.64
N LEU A 25 9.02 8.54 -10.73
CA LEU A 25 7.58 8.47 -11.04
C LEU A 25 7.12 9.56 -12.02
N SER A 26 6.08 9.24 -12.80
CA SER A 26 5.36 10.23 -13.63
C SER A 26 4.64 11.29 -12.76
N PRO A 27 4.27 12.46 -13.29
CA PRO A 27 3.46 13.43 -12.55
C PRO A 27 2.08 12.87 -12.15
N ALA A 28 1.50 11.98 -12.95
CA ALA A 28 0.28 11.26 -12.61
C ALA A 28 0.51 10.29 -11.43
N GLN A 29 1.54 9.46 -11.53
CA GLN A 29 1.95 8.54 -10.46
C GLN A 29 2.30 9.25 -9.15
N LEU A 30 2.85 10.47 -9.19
CA LEU A 30 3.09 11.27 -8.00
C LEU A 30 1.79 11.79 -7.36
N ALA A 31 0.83 12.25 -8.16
CA ALA A 31 -0.49 12.63 -7.66
C ALA A 31 -1.21 11.43 -7.02
N LEU A 32 -1.15 10.26 -7.67
CA LEU A 32 -1.75 9.02 -7.16
C LEU A 32 -1.01 8.45 -5.94
N ALA A 33 0.32 8.50 -5.91
CA ALA A 33 1.13 8.06 -4.77
C ALA A 33 0.91 8.95 -3.53
N ALA A 34 0.71 10.26 -3.70
CA ALA A 34 0.26 11.14 -2.62
C ALA A 34 -1.10 10.71 -2.04
N PHE A 35 -1.94 10.13 -2.89
CA PHE A 35 -3.30 9.69 -2.58
C PHE A 35 -3.41 8.21 -2.17
N ARG A 36 -2.33 7.42 -2.14
CA ARG A 36 -2.40 5.97 -1.90
C ARG A 36 -2.47 5.61 -0.40
N PRO A 37 -3.56 5.00 0.11
CA PRO A 37 -3.75 4.77 1.54
C PRO A 37 -2.84 3.68 2.13
N ASP A 38 -2.36 2.78 1.28
CA ASP A 38 -1.42 1.70 1.56
C ASP A 38 0.02 2.18 1.80
N LEU A 39 0.37 3.37 1.29
CA LEU A 39 1.71 3.95 1.46
C LEU A 39 1.82 4.67 2.81
N ASP A 40 3.03 4.65 3.37
CA ASP A 40 3.33 5.38 4.61
C ASP A 40 3.16 6.90 4.44
N PHE A 41 3.03 7.61 5.57
CA PHE A 41 2.78 9.04 5.58
C PHE A 41 3.92 9.86 4.95
N LEU A 42 5.18 9.46 5.10
CA LEU A 42 6.34 10.17 4.57
C LEU A 42 6.45 9.99 3.05
N THR A 43 6.21 8.77 2.53
CA THR A 43 6.12 8.53 1.08
C THR A 43 4.99 9.35 0.46
N ARG A 44 3.79 9.37 1.06
CA ARG A 44 2.67 10.21 0.61
C ARG A 44 3.00 11.70 0.63
N GLN A 45 3.49 12.22 1.76
CA GLN A 45 3.80 13.64 1.92
C GLN A 45 4.92 14.10 0.96
N ARG A 46 5.91 13.23 0.69
CA ARG A 46 6.97 13.51 -0.27
C ARG A 46 6.47 13.45 -1.71
N ALA A 47 5.62 12.49 -2.06
CA ALA A 47 4.95 12.43 -3.37
C ALA A 47 4.10 13.70 -3.64
N TYR A 48 3.34 14.13 -2.63
CA TYR A 48 2.55 15.37 -2.66
C TYR A 48 3.44 16.60 -2.93
N THR A 49 4.55 16.70 -2.21
CA THR A 49 5.49 17.83 -2.34
C THR A 49 6.21 17.83 -3.69
N GLU A 50 6.65 16.66 -4.14
CA GLU A 50 7.33 16.46 -5.43
C GLU A 50 6.39 16.76 -6.62
N PHE A 51 5.11 16.38 -6.54
CA PHE A 51 4.10 16.77 -7.53
C PHE A 51 3.99 18.29 -7.66
N LEU A 52 3.82 19.01 -6.54
CA LEU A 52 3.70 20.47 -6.55
C LEU A 52 4.98 21.17 -7.04
N LEU A 53 6.15 20.63 -6.71
CA LEU A 53 7.44 21.15 -7.17
C LEU A 53 7.64 20.96 -8.68
N ARG A 54 7.32 19.78 -9.23
CA ARG A 54 7.34 19.56 -10.69
C ARG A 54 6.32 20.44 -11.40
N ARG A 55 5.17 20.65 -10.78
CA ARG A 55 4.10 21.51 -11.29
C ARG A 55 4.49 22.99 -11.37
N SER A 56 5.26 23.52 -10.41
CA SER A 56 5.78 24.89 -10.52
C SER A 56 6.86 24.98 -11.59
N MET A 57 7.86 24.08 -11.57
CA MET A 57 8.93 24.04 -12.59
C MET A 57 8.38 23.91 -14.02
N TYR A 58 7.37 23.05 -14.25
CA TYR A 58 6.73 22.92 -15.57
C TYR A 58 6.06 24.22 -16.01
N ARG A 59 5.37 24.91 -15.10
CA ARG A 59 4.65 26.18 -15.37
C ARG A 59 5.57 27.39 -15.54
N GLU A 60 6.78 27.32 -15.00
CA GLU A 60 7.88 28.28 -15.20
C GLU A 60 8.71 27.97 -16.45
N SER A 61 8.65 26.74 -16.97
CA SER A 61 9.41 26.31 -18.15
C SER A 61 8.77 26.72 -19.49
N ALA A 62 9.60 26.78 -20.53
CA ALA A 62 9.16 26.96 -21.92
C ALA A 62 8.33 25.77 -22.48
N LYS A 63 8.16 24.67 -21.73
CA LYS A 63 7.31 23.53 -22.11
C LYS A 63 5.83 23.72 -21.74
N ARG A 64 5.46 24.78 -21.03
CA ARG A 64 4.06 25.07 -20.67
C ARG A 64 3.17 25.16 -21.92
N GLY A 65 2.17 24.29 -22.04
CA GLY A 65 1.32 24.19 -23.23
C GLY A 65 1.75 23.08 -24.21
N SER A 66 2.76 22.27 -23.87
CA SER A 66 3.25 21.18 -24.72
C SER A 66 2.31 19.98 -24.80
N HIS A 67 1.27 19.92 -23.95
CA HIS A 67 0.40 18.74 -23.74
C HIS A 67 1.12 17.44 -23.33
N GLU A 68 2.44 17.44 -23.13
CA GLU A 68 3.22 16.29 -22.66
C GLU A 68 2.82 15.84 -21.24
N GLN A 69 2.33 16.78 -20.41
CA GLN A 69 2.03 16.54 -18.99
C GLN A 69 0.71 17.22 -18.58
N PRO A 70 -0.45 16.80 -19.12
CA PRO A 70 -1.71 17.55 -19.01
C PRO A 70 -2.24 17.70 -17.56
N ILE A 71 -1.88 16.78 -16.66
CA ILE A 71 -2.18 16.89 -15.21
C ILE A 71 -1.50 18.10 -14.54
N LEU A 72 -0.38 18.60 -15.07
CA LEU A 72 0.29 19.81 -14.59
C LEU A 72 -0.34 21.10 -15.16
N GLU A 73 -1.05 20.99 -16.29
CA GLU A 73 -1.77 22.08 -16.95
C GLU A 73 -3.09 22.37 -16.23
N MET A 74 -3.88 21.35 -15.89
CA MET A 74 -5.15 21.46 -15.13
C MET A 74 -5.07 22.43 -13.96
N SER A 75 -6.10 23.23 -13.71
CA SER A 75 -6.15 24.11 -12.52
C SER A 75 -6.17 23.30 -11.22
N LEU A 76 -5.67 23.86 -10.11
CA LEU A 76 -5.98 23.37 -8.76
C LEU A 76 -7.12 24.16 -8.10
N ASN A 77 -7.46 25.34 -8.62
CA ASN A 77 -8.57 26.17 -8.14
C ASN A 77 -9.84 25.87 -8.96
N PHE A 78 -10.17 24.59 -9.16
CA PHE A 78 -11.48 24.22 -9.72
C PHE A 78 -12.60 24.44 -8.71
N GLU A 79 -13.84 24.46 -9.21
CA GLU A 79 -15.02 24.54 -8.37
C GLU A 79 -15.31 23.19 -7.70
N ARG A 80 -15.90 23.23 -6.51
CA ARG A 80 -16.21 22.02 -5.75
C ARG A 80 -17.71 21.78 -5.81
N PRO A 81 -18.21 20.76 -6.52
CA PRO A 81 -19.62 20.40 -6.47
C PRO A 81 -20.00 19.90 -5.07
N ALA A 82 -21.28 20.00 -4.72
CA ALA A 82 -21.79 19.61 -3.41
C ALA A 82 -21.64 18.10 -3.09
N SER A 83 -21.38 17.27 -4.12
CA SER A 83 -21.00 15.87 -3.97
C SER A 83 -19.75 15.58 -4.80
N PRO A 84 -18.70 14.95 -4.23
CA PRO A 84 -17.54 14.48 -5.00
C PRO A 84 -17.90 13.49 -6.13
N SER A 85 -19.07 12.84 -6.07
CA SER A 85 -19.51 11.87 -7.09
C SER A 85 -19.69 12.47 -8.49
N SER A 86 -19.91 13.79 -8.62
CA SER A 86 -20.04 14.46 -9.93
C SER A 86 -18.73 15.04 -10.46
N MET A 87 -17.60 14.81 -9.80
CA MET A 87 -16.27 15.26 -10.26
C MET A 87 -15.70 14.28 -11.30
N SER A 88 -14.87 14.78 -12.21
CA SER A 88 -14.07 13.94 -13.11
C SER A 88 -13.00 13.15 -12.36
N SER A 89 -12.46 12.09 -12.96
CA SER A 89 -11.44 11.24 -12.30
C SER A 89 -10.14 12.01 -12.05
N SER A 90 -9.80 12.91 -12.97
CA SER A 90 -8.66 13.82 -12.86
C SER A 90 -8.85 14.89 -11.77
N GLU A 91 -10.04 15.47 -11.62
CA GLU A 91 -10.35 16.36 -10.47
C GLU A 91 -10.36 15.61 -9.13
N LEU A 92 -10.85 14.36 -9.08
CA LEU A 92 -10.81 13.54 -7.87
C LEU A 92 -9.36 13.28 -7.42
N ALA A 93 -8.48 12.85 -8.33
CA ALA A 93 -7.05 12.65 -8.04
C ALA A 93 -6.33 13.94 -7.61
N LEU A 94 -6.79 15.10 -8.11
CA LEU A 94 -6.23 16.41 -7.78
C LEU A 94 -6.85 17.11 -6.57
N LEU A 95 -7.94 16.60 -5.99
CA LEU A 95 -8.70 17.33 -4.94
C LEU A 95 -7.85 17.63 -3.69
N GLN A 96 -6.95 16.73 -3.30
CA GLN A 96 -5.99 16.96 -2.20
C GLN A 96 -5.10 18.20 -2.40
N PHE A 97 -4.85 18.61 -3.64
CA PHE A 97 -4.03 19.78 -3.98
C PHE A 97 -4.87 21.05 -4.18
N ASN A 98 -6.21 20.95 -4.18
CA ASN A 98 -7.11 22.10 -4.35
C ASN A 98 -7.12 22.93 -3.05
N PRO A 99 -6.73 24.22 -3.06
CA PRO A 99 -6.73 25.08 -1.86
C PRO A 99 -8.08 25.25 -1.16
N ARG A 100 -9.19 24.88 -1.81
CA ARG A 100 -10.54 24.86 -1.24
C ARG A 100 -10.88 23.54 -0.50
N CYS A 101 -10.10 22.46 -0.69
CA CYS A 101 -10.26 21.18 0.00
C CYS A 101 -9.70 21.26 1.42
N ILE A 102 -10.47 21.86 2.33
CA ILE A 102 -10.03 22.16 3.71
C ILE A 102 -10.18 20.99 4.70
N THR A 103 -10.72 19.83 4.30
CA THR A 103 -10.91 18.69 5.20
C THR A 103 -10.29 17.39 4.69
N ALA A 104 -9.63 16.65 5.57
CA ALA A 104 -9.09 15.32 5.25
C ALA A 104 -10.20 14.29 4.92
N ARG A 105 -11.42 14.49 5.44
CA ARG A 105 -12.58 13.65 5.11
C ARG A 105 -12.99 13.80 3.64
N GLU A 106 -12.98 15.02 3.12
CA GLU A 106 -13.32 15.33 1.74
C GLU A 106 -12.28 14.74 0.77
N ALA A 107 -10.99 14.97 1.04
CA ALA A 107 -9.89 14.33 0.33
C ALA A 107 -10.02 12.79 0.35
N GLY A 108 -10.28 12.19 1.52
CA GLY A 108 -10.50 10.75 1.67
C GLY A 108 -11.76 10.20 0.98
N THR A 109 -12.78 11.04 0.79
CA THR A 109 -13.98 10.67 0.02
C THR A 109 -13.68 10.64 -1.49
N ALA A 110 -12.98 11.65 -1.99
CA ALA A 110 -12.54 11.68 -3.38
C ALA A 110 -11.51 10.59 -3.70
N GLN A 111 -10.62 10.30 -2.75
CA GLN A 111 -9.70 9.16 -2.76
C GLN A 111 -10.47 7.85 -2.97
N HIS A 112 -11.46 7.55 -2.12
CA HIS A 112 -12.27 6.33 -2.24
C HIS A 112 -12.91 6.21 -3.62
N LEU A 113 -13.62 7.26 -4.07
CA LEU A 113 -14.31 7.29 -5.37
C LEU A 113 -13.34 7.15 -6.56
N PHE A 114 -12.11 7.68 -6.46
CA PHE A 114 -11.10 7.48 -7.48
C PHE A 114 -10.66 6.01 -7.55
N PHE A 115 -10.26 5.40 -6.43
CA PHE A 115 -9.84 3.98 -6.42
C PHE A 115 -10.97 3.03 -6.78
N GLU A 116 -12.21 3.36 -6.45
CA GLU A 116 -13.42 2.62 -6.84
C GLU A 116 -13.62 2.64 -8.36
N ARG A 117 -13.58 3.84 -8.99
CA ARG A 117 -13.64 3.98 -10.45
C ARG A 117 -12.46 3.31 -11.16
N ALA A 118 -11.25 3.43 -10.61
CA ALA A 118 -10.05 2.88 -11.22
C ALA A 118 -10.06 1.34 -11.18
N ARG A 119 -10.46 0.73 -10.06
CA ARG A 119 -10.69 -0.72 -9.98
C ARG A 119 -11.81 -1.18 -10.92
N ALA A 120 -12.90 -0.43 -11.04
CA ALA A 120 -13.97 -0.75 -11.97
C ALA A 120 -13.48 -0.70 -13.43
N LYS A 121 -12.69 0.31 -13.80
CA LYS A 121 -12.12 0.42 -15.15
C LYS A 121 -11.04 -0.62 -15.43
N GLN A 122 -10.20 -0.94 -14.45
CA GLN A 122 -9.25 -2.04 -14.54
C GLN A 122 -9.97 -3.38 -14.70
N ALA A 123 -11.08 -3.63 -13.98
CA ALA A 123 -11.87 -4.84 -14.14
C ALA A 123 -12.61 -4.91 -15.50
N GLU A 124 -13.03 -3.78 -16.06
CA GLU A 124 -13.61 -3.68 -17.41
C GLU A 124 -12.54 -3.96 -18.49
N ASP A 125 -11.38 -3.31 -18.41
CA ASP A 125 -10.28 -3.52 -19.36
C ASP A 125 -9.69 -4.94 -19.24
N ASP A 126 -9.60 -5.52 -18.03
CA ASP A 126 -9.27 -6.94 -17.80
C ASP A 126 -10.31 -7.87 -18.44
N ALA A 127 -11.60 -7.56 -18.32
CA ALA A 127 -12.67 -8.38 -18.87
C ALA A 127 -12.66 -8.36 -20.40
N GLU A 128 -12.43 -7.18 -21.01
CA GLU A 128 -12.33 -7.06 -22.46
C GLU A 128 -11.02 -7.66 -22.99
N GLN A 129 -9.88 -7.53 -22.29
CA GLN A 129 -8.66 -8.26 -22.65
C GLN A 129 -8.83 -9.78 -22.56
N ARG A 130 -9.57 -10.28 -21.56
CA ARG A 130 -9.92 -11.71 -21.47
C ARG A 130 -10.88 -12.14 -22.58
N ARG A 131 -11.84 -11.29 -22.98
CA ARG A 131 -12.73 -11.52 -24.12
C ARG A 131 -11.94 -11.62 -25.43
N ILE A 132 -11.05 -10.67 -25.69
CA ILE A 132 -10.18 -10.65 -26.88
C ILE A 132 -9.27 -11.89 -26.88
N ALA A 133 -8.68 -12.28 -25.74
CA ALA A 133 -7.92 -13.51 -25.62
C ALA A 133 -8.77 -14.77 -25.87
N GLN A 134 -10.02 -14.80 -25.41
CA GLN A 134 -11.00 -15.87 -25.68
C GLN A 134 -11.44 -15.93 -27.15
N GLN A 135 -11.33 -14.83 -27.89
CA GLN A 135 -11.60 -14.78 -29.33
C GLN A 135 -10.41 -15.21 -30.19
N ILE A 136 -9.21 -15.40 -29.63
CA ILE A 136 -8.00 -15.74 -30.40
C ILE A 136 -7.50 -17.14 -30.05
N LEU A 137 -7.28 -17.97 -31.07
CA LEU A 137 -6.62 -19.27 -31.00
C LEU A 137 -5.35 -19.28 -31.85
N HIS A 138 -4.27 -19.89 -31.34
CA HIS A 138 -3.06 -20.10 -32.12
C HIS A 138 -3.19 -21.31 -33.05
N VAL A 139 -2.72 -21.17 -34.29
CA VAL A 139 -2.77 -22.19 -35.34
C VAL A 139 -1.35 -22.62 -35.71
N GLU A 140 -1.00 -23.86 -35.40
CA GLU A 140 0.26 -24.48 -35.80
C GLU A 140 0.37 -24.55 -37.34
N ARG A 141 -0.71 -24.97 -38.00
CA ARG A 141 -0.78 -25.15 -39.46
C ARG A 141 -2.20 -25.00 -39.98
N CYS A 142 -2.38 -24.28 -41.06
CA CYS A 142 -3.61 -24.29 -41.86
C CYS A 142 -3.28 -24.85 -43.25
N ASP A 143 -4.10 -25.80 -43.72
CA ASP A 143 -4.08 -26.36 -45.08
C ASP A 143 -5.38 -25.95 -45.80
N LEU A 144 -5.25 -25.24 -46.93
CA LEU A 144 -6.37 -24.65 -47.68
C LEU A 144 -6.59 -25.38 -49.01
N GLN A 145 -7.86 -25.66 -49.33
CA GLN A 145 -8.28 -26.20 -50.61
C GLN A 145 -9.44 -25.38 -51.18
N TYR A 146 -9.26 -24.85 -52.39
CA TYR A 146 -10.21 -24.00 -53.09
C TYR A 146 -10.32 -24.40 -54.56
N LEU A 147 -11.44 -24.09 -55.20
CA LEU A 147 -11.72 -24.52 -56.57
C LEU A 147 -10.77 -23.88 -57.58
N GLY A 148 -10.18 -24.70 -58.46
CA GLY A 148 -9.16 -24.29 -59.44
C GLY A 148 -7.77 -24.03 -58.86
N GLY A 149 -7.60 -23.99 -57.53
CA GLY A 149 -6.35 -23.63 -56.87
C GLY A 149 -5.33 -24.75 -56.71
N VAL A 150 -4.07 -24.35 -56.51
CA VAL A 150 -3.04 -25.22 -55.91
C VAL A 150 -3.24 -25.20 -54.39
N PRO A 151 -3.26 -26.35 -53.68
CA PRO A 151 -3.40 -26.36 -52.23
C PRO A 151 -2.30 -25.55 -51.54
N SER A 152 -2.68 -24.52 -50.79
CA SER A 152 -1.76 -23.67 -50.05
C SER A 152 -1.69 -24.08 -48.58
N PHE A 153 -0.54 -23.85 -47.95
CA PHE A 153 -0.33 -24.10 -46.53
C PHE A 153 0.30 -22.89 -45.86
N ALA A 154 -0.11 -22.62 -44.63
CA ALA A 154 0.44 -21.57 -43.78
C ALA A 154 0.64 -22.10 -42.35
N LYS A 155 1.46 -21.41 -41.55
CA LYS A 155 1.83 -21.80 -40.18
C LYS A 155 1.88 -20.57 -39.28
N ASN A 156 1.81 -20.79 -37.97
CA ASN A 156 1.88 -19.74 -36.95
C ASN A 156 0.84 -18.62 -37.19
N LEU A 157 -0.38 -19.00 -37.52
CA LEU A 157 -1.48 -18.05 -37.74
C LEU A 157 -2.22 -17.80 -36.42
N LEU A 158 -2.92 -16.67 -36.34
CA LEU A 158 -3.96 -16.44 -35.36
C LEU A 158 -5.32 -16.69 -36.02
N LEU A 159 -6.15 -17.50 -35.38
CA LEU A 159 -7.57 -17.69 -35.69
C LEU A 159 -8.39 -16.79 -34.75
N GLU A 160 -8.98 -15.75 -35.31
CA GLU A 160 -9.89 -14.82 -34.64
C GLU A 160 -11.34 -15.31 -34.85
N ILE A 161 -12.07 -15.44 -33.74
CA ILE A 161 -13.45 -15.92 -33.64
C ILE A 161 -14.34 -14.67 -33.51
N LYS A 162 -15.03 -14.29 -34.59
CA LYS A 162 -15.95 -13.15 -34.60
C LYS A 162 -17.36 -13.60 -34.22
N GLU A 163 -18.29 -12.66 -34.14
CA GLU A 163 -19.70 -12.98 -33.95
C GLU A 163 -20.33 -13.51 -35.26
N ASP A 164 -19.75 -13.15 -36.42
CA ASP A 164 -20.29 -13.42 -37.76
C ASP A 164 -19.47 -14.44 -38.58
N GLY A 165 -18.31 -14.89 -38.10
CA GLY A 165 -17.44 -15.80 -38.84
C GLY A 165 -16.05 -16.03 -38.24
N LEU A 166 -15.17 -16.66 -39.02
CA LEU A 166 -13.77 -16.94 -38.69
C LEU A 166 -12.82 -16.13 -39.55
N VAL A 167 -11.79 -15.56 -38.93
CA VAL A 167 -10.73 -14.81 -39.62
C VAL A 167 -9.37 -15.41 -39.25
N MET A 168 -8.55 -15.71 -40.25
CA MET A 168 -7.18 -16.19 -40.07
C MET A 168 -6.18 -15.14 -40.55
N SER A 169 -5.20 -14.81 -39.70
CA SER A 169 -4.15 -13.83 -40.02
C SER A 169 -2.74 -14.28 -39.59
N PRO A 170 -1.72 -14.18 -40.46
CA PRO A 170 -0.34 -13.97 -40.01
C PRO A 170 -0.17 -12.52 -39.54
N GLU A 171 0.31 -12.32 -38.32
CA GLU A 171 0.76 -11.02 -37.78
C GLU A 171 -0.26 -9.87 -37.95
N GLY A 172 -1.57 -10.17 -37.90
CA GLY A 172 -2.66 -9.20 -38.04
C GLY A 172 -3.03 -8.83 -39.48
N THR A 173 -2.30 -9.30 -40.49
CA THR A 173 -2.74 -9.22 -41.90
C THR A 173 -3.77 -10.31 -42.14
N VAL A 174 -5.02 -9.98 -42.46
CA VAL A 174 -6.02 -11.01 -42.82
C VAL A 174 -5.53 -11.79 -44.04
N MET A 175 -5.58 -13.12 -43.97
CA MET A 175 -5.24 -14.03 -45.06
C MET A 175 -6.50 -14.70 -45.62
N VAL A 176 -7.39 -15.14 -44.73
CA VAL A 176 -8.68 -15.78 -45.06
C VAL A 176 -9.75 -15.30 -44.09
N GLN A 177 -10.91 -14.93 -44.62
CA GLN A 177 -12.16 -14.72 -43.87
C GLN A 177 -13.24 -15.69 -44.39
N ILE A 178 -13.94 -16.37 -43.48
CA ILE A 178 -15.07 -17.26 -43.78
C ILE A 178 -16.24 -16.81 -42.89
N GLU A 179 -17.31 -16.35 -43.51
CA GLU A 179 -18.51 -15.93 -42.79
C GLU A 179 -19.39 -17.14 -42.45
N SER A 180 -20.09 -17.09 -41.32
CA SER A 180 -20.88 -18.20 -40.78
C SER A 180 -21.95 -18.70 -41.76
N GLN A 181 -22.59 -17.78 -42.49
CA GLN A 181 -23.54 -18.04 -43.58
C GLN A 181 -22.97 -18.88 -44.74
N HIS A 182 -21.64 -18.94 -44.90
CA HIS A 182 -20.97 -19.73 -45.94
C HIS A 182 -20.41 -21.06 -45.42
N ILE A 183 -20.49 -21.36 -44.11
CA ILE A 183 -20.01 -22.63 -43.55
C ILE A 183 -21.02 -23.74 -43.88
N THR A 184 -20.56 -24.78 -44.57
CA THR A 184 -21.38 -25.92 -45.01
C THR A 184 -21.19 -27.16 -44.15
N SER A 185 -20.05 -27.31 -43.47
CA SER A 185 -19.85 -28.30 -42.39
C SER A 185 -18.74 -27.88 -41.42
N PHE A 186 -18.82 -28.36 -40.18
CA PHE A 186 -17.78 -28.12 -39.18
C PHE A 186 -17.43 -29.39 -38.40
N HIS A 187 -16.16 -29.80 -38.41
CA HIS A 187 -15.68 -30.99 -37.70
C HIS A 187 -14.59 -30.65 -36.68
N TYR A 188 -14.80 -31.04 -35.42
CA TYR A 188 -13.78 -31.10 -34.39
C TYR A 188 -13.18 -32.52 -34.37
N VAL A 189 -11.91 -32.66 -34.76
CA VAL A 189 -11.17 -33.93 -34.67
C VAL A 189 -10.12 -33.82 -33.57
N THR A 190 -10.29 -34.58 -32.49
CA THR A 190 -9.40 -34.55 -31.32
C THR A 190 -8.66 -35.87 -31.15
N THR A 191 -7.39 -35.82 -30.78
CA THR A 191 -6.62 -36.99 -30.33
C THR A 191 -6.58 -37.02 -28.80
N VAL A 192 -6.86 -38.18 -28.20
CA VAL A 192 -6.75 -38.38 -26.76
C VAL A 192 -5.60 -39.35 -26.47
N ASP A 193 -4.53 -38.83 -25.90
CA ASP A 193 -3.35 -39.61 -25.49
C ASP A 193 -3.56 -40.16 -24.07
N GLY A 194 -3.65 -41.48 -23.95
CA GLY A 194 -4.28 -42.16 -22.80
C GLY A 194 -3.55 -42.07 -21.45
N ALA A 195 -2.36 -41.47 -21.40
CA ALA A 195 -1.51 -41.43 -20.21
C ALA A 195 -1.66 -40.15 -19.36
N SER A 196 -2.16 -39.05 -19.92
CA SER A 196 -2.22 -37.75 -19.22
C SER A 196 -3.35 -36.86 -19.75
N GLY A 197 -4.56 -37.03 -19.22
CA GLY A 197 -5.77 -36.34 -19.67
C GLY A 197 -5.84 -34.84 -19.32
N ARG A 198 -4.95 -34.02 -19.92
CA ARG A 198 -4.94 -32.54 -19.80
C ARG A 198 -4.57 -31.78 -21.08
N ALA A 199 -4.20 -32.46 -22.16
CA ALA A 199 -3.99 -31.85 -23.47
C ALA A 199 -4.35 -32.83 -24.58
N THR A 200 -4.94 -32.32 -25.67
CA THR A 200 -5.37 -33.10 -26.84
C THR A 200 -4.93 -32.37 -28.10
N ASP A 201 -4.38 -33.04 -29.11
CA ASP A 201 -4.13 -32.36 -30.39
C ASP A 201 -5.47 -32.17 -31.11
N CYS A 202 -5.79 -30.93 -31.47
CA CYS A 202 -7.05 -30.58 -32.12
C CYS A 202 -6.84 -30.15 -33.57
N THR A 203 -7.56 -30.81 -34.49
CA THR A 203 -7.71 -30.41 -35.89
C THR A 203 -9.16 -30.05 -36.15
N LEU A 204 -9.41 -28.79 -36.50
CA LEU A 204 -10.68 -28.35 -37.07
C LEU A 204 -10.69 -28.68 -38.56
N LYS A 205 -11.84 -29.08 -39.09
CA LYS A 205 -12.13 -28.98 -40.52
C LYS A 205 -13.36 -28.11 -40.71
N VAL A 206 -13.26 -27.13 -41.59
CA VAL A 206 -14.35 -26.23 -41.96
C VAL A 206 -14.54 -26.39 -43.46
N GLU A 207 -15.71 -26.86 -43.88
CA GLU A 207 -16.11 -26.81 -45.27
C GLU A 207 -16.98 -25.57 -45.47
N ALA A 208 -16.81 -24.92 -46.61
CA ALA A 208 -17.52 -23.69 -46.94
C ALA A 208 -18.00 -23.73 -48.41
N SER A 209 -18.89 -22.80 -48.77
CA SER A 209 -19.18 -22.49 -50.17
C SER A 209 -18.23 -21.42 -50.71
N GLU A 210 -17.96 -20.40 -49.90
CA GLU A 210 -17.32 -19.14 -50.28
C GLU A 210 -16.45 -18.65 -49.11
N GLY A 211 -15.43 -17.84 -49.42
CA GLY A 211 -14.57 -17.23 -48.42
C GLY A 211 -13.55 -16.27 -49.05
N VAL A 212 -13.27 -15.15 -48.37
CA VAL A 212 -12.41 -14.09 -48.89
C VAL A 212 -10.96 -14.44 -48.60
N LEU A 213 -10.21 -14.79 -49.65
CA LEU A 213 -8.75 -14.83 -49.65
C LEU A 213 -8.21 -13.42 -49.93
N VAL A 214 -7.34 -12.92 -49.07
CA VAL A 214 -6.73 -11.59 -49.25
C VAL A 214 -5.52 -11.71 -50.17
N GLY A 215 -5.77 -11.53 -51.47
CA GLY A 215 -4.79 -11.60 -52.53
C GLY A 215 -5.23 -10.79 -53.76
N PRO A 216 -4.58 -10.96 -54.93
CA PRO A 216 -5.00 -10.32 -56.18
C PRO A 216 -6.35 -10.85 -56.70
N ASP A 217 -6.67 -12.12 -56.40
CA ASP A 217 -7.93 -12.77 -56.76
C ASP A 217 -8.91 -12.72 -55.57
N GLN A 218 -9.74 -11.69 -55.52
CA GLN A 218 -10.86 -11.59 -54.58
C GLN A 218 -12.00 -12.53 -55.04
N ASP A 219 -12.84 -12.97 -54.10
CA ASP A 219 -13.96 -13.91 -54.29
C ASP A 219 -13.57 -15.28 -54.89
N THR A 220 -12.87 -16.08 -54.08
CA THR A 220 -12.47 -17.45 -54.41
C THR A 220 -13.31 -18.47 -53.64
N GLN A 221 -13.90 -19.47 -54.32
CA GLN A 221 -14.67 -20.53 -53.65
C GLN A 221 -13.76 -21.50 -52.88
N ILE A 222 -13.63 -21.25 -51.56
CA ILE A 222 -12.94 -22.12 -50.61
C ILE A 222 -13.81 -23.35 -50.34
N LYS A 223 -13.30 -24.54 -50.63
CA LYS A 223 -14.05 -25.81 -50.51
C LYS A 223 -13.81 -26.50 -49.17
N LEU A 224 -12.57 -26.50 -48.68
CA LEU A 224 -12.18 -27.14 -47.42
C LEU A 224 -10.99 -26.41 -46.80
N VAL A 225 -11.09 -26.15 -45.51
CA VAL A 225 -10.02 -25.60 -44.66
C VAL A 225 -9.74 -26.58 -43.53
N VAL A 226 -8.48 -26.98 -43.37
CA VAL A 226 -8.05 -27.86 -42.28
C VAL A 226 -7.10 -27.08 -41.36
N ILE A 227 -7.59 -26.74 -40.17
CA ILE A 227 -6.88 -25.89 -39.20
C ILE A 227 -6.37 -26.77 -38.05
N LYS A 228 -5.06 -26.88 -37.90
CA LYS A 228 -4.41 -27.59 -36.79
C LYS A 228 -4.01 -26.58 -35.72
N LEU A 229 -4.64 -26.69 -34.56
CA LEU A 229 -4.36 -25.84 -33.39
C LEU A 229 -3.16 -26.36 -32.58
N GLY A 230 -2.73 -27.61 -32.83
CA GLY A 230 -1.77 -28.31 -31.98
C GLY A 230 -2.42 -28.75 -30.66
N ARG A 231 -1.63 -28.77 -29.58
CA ARG A 231 -2.07 -29.18 -28.23
C ARG A 231 -2.91 -28.11 -27.56
N VAL A 232 -4.22 -28.31 -27.56
CA VAL A 232 -5.19 -27.46 -26.87
C VAL A 232 -5.83 -28.25 -25.72
N SER A 233 -6.11 -27.60 -24.60
CA SER A 233 -6.90 -28.23 -23.53
C SER A 233 -8.38 -28.28 -23.92
N VAL A 234 -9.09 -29.34 -23.53
CA VAL A 234 -10.56 -29.35 -23.63
C VAL A 234 -11.19 -28.25 -22.75
N SER A 235 -10.47 -27.80 -21.71
CA SER A 235 -10.81 -26.69 -20.82
C SER A 235 -10.11 -25.37 -21.19
N ASP A 236 -9.67 -25.21 -22.43
CA ASP A 236 -9.13 -23.95 -22.93
C ASP A 236 -10.30 -22.98 -23.21
N PRO A 237 -10.32 -21.77 -22.62
CA PRO A 237 -11.49 -20.90 -22.70
C PRO A 237 -11.71 -20.33 -24.11
N SER A 238 -10.67 -20.23 -24.95
CA SER A 238 -10.80 -19.81 -26.35
C SER A 238 -11.35 -20.96 -27.21
N PHE A 239 -11.02 -22.21 -26.87
CA PHE A 239 -11.61 -23.39 -27.49
C PHE A 239 -13.06 -23.63 -27.07
N GLU A 240 -13.40 -23.41 -25.79
CA GLU A 240 -14.79 -23.39 -25.31
C GLU A 240 -15.60 -22.27 -25.99
N HIS A 241 -15.01 -21.08 -26.15
CA HIS A 241 -15.64 -19.98 -26.89
C HIS A 241 -15.93 -20.38 -28.35
N LEU A 242 -14.94 -20.89 -29.09
CA LEU A 242 -15.11 -21.41 -30.45
C LEU A 242 -16.27 -22.41 -30.54
N ARG A 243 -16.33 -23.39 -29.64
CA ARG A 243 -17.41 -24.39 -29.60
C ARG A 243 -18.77 -23.77 -29.31
N SER A 244 -18.84 -22.77 -28.42
CA SER A 244 -20.08 -22.06 -28.11
C SER A 244 -20.58 -21.21 -29.29
N THR A 245 -19.68 -20.59 -30.04
CA THR A 245 -20.01 -19.69 -31.17
C THR A 245 -20.39 -20.48 -32.42
N VAL A 246 -19.64 -21.54 -32.77
CA VAL A 246 -20.00 -22.46 -33.86
C VAL A 246 -21.35 -23.15 -33.60
N ALA A 247 -21.66 -23.49 -32.34
CA ALA A 247 -22.98 -24.04 -31.99
C ALA A 247 -24.13 -23.03 -32.16
N LYS A 248 -23.89 -21.72 -31.97
CA LYS A 248 -24.88 -20.67 -32.31
C LYS A 248 -25.08 -20.56 -33.82
N TRP A 249 -23.99 -20.48 -34.60
CA TRP A 249 -24.06 -20.41 -36.05
C TRP A 249 -24.82 -21.61 -36.64
N SER A 250 -24.46 -22.83 -36.23
CA SER A 250 -25.15 -24.07 -36.63
C SER A 250 -26.65 -24.07 -36.29
N ALA A 251 -27.05 -23.41 -35.21
CA ALA A 251 -28.47 -23.28 -34.81
C ALA A 251 -29.26 -22.23 -35.61
N VAL A 252 -28.59 -21.32 -36.34
CA VAL A 252 -29.21 -20.31 -37.21
C VAL A 252 -29.13 -20.74 -38.68
N GLU A 253 -27.91 -21.04 -39.15
CA GLU A 253 -27.59 -21.38 -40.55
C GLU A 253 -27.76 -22.88 -40.87
N ALA A 254 -28.17 -23.70 -39.90
CA ALA A 254 -28.53 -25.11 -40.03
C ALA A 254 -27.43 -26.08 -40.55
N PHE A 255 -26.16 -25.66 -40.63
CA PHE A 255 -25.06 -26.56 -41.03
C PHE A 255 -24.71 -27.60 -39.93
N PRO A 256 -24.27 -28.81 -40.29
CA PRO A 256 -23.92 -29.86 -39.34
C PRO A 256 -22.59 -29.62 -38.62
N VAL A 257 -22.58 -29.89 -37.32
CA VAL A 257 -21.38 -29.87 -36.46
C VAL A 257 -21.08 -31.28 -35.96
N HIS A 258 -19.86 -31.76 -36.20
CA HIS A 258 -19.41 -33.11 -35.87
C HIS A 258 -18.24 -33.08 -34.86
N LEU A 259 -18.26 -34.03 -33.91
CA LEU A 259 -17.15 -34.29 -32.98
C LEU A 259 -16.62 -35.71 -33.23
N VAL A 260 -15.31 -35.83 -33.45
CA VAL A 260 -14.63 -37.10 -33.74
C VAL A 260 -13.47 -37.28 -32.76
N GLU A 261 -13.71 -38.00 -31.66
CA GLU A 261 -12.67 -38.41 -30.73
C GLU A 261 -11.88 -39.59 -31.30
N THR A 262 -10.56 -39.44 -31.41
CA THR A 262 -9.63 -40.52 -31.77
C THR A 262 -8.76 -40.88 -30.57
N ARG A 263 -8.93 -42.09 -30.03
CA ARG A 263 -8.15 -42.57 -28.87
C ARG A 263 -6.92 -43.31 -29.37
N ILE A 264 -5.73 -42.84 -28.99
CA ILE A 264 -4.50 -43.55 -29.31
C ILE A 264 -4.33 -44.67 -28.28
N VAL A 265 -4.84 -45.86 -28.62
CA VAL A 265 -4.48 -47.08 -27.91
C VAL A 265 -3.02 -47.39 -28.25
N ARG A 266 -2.10 -47.11 -27.32
CA ARG A 266 -0.75 -47.67 -27.37
C ARG A 266 -0.85 -49.18 -27.19
N GLU A 267 -0.77 -49.92 -28.29
CA GLU A 267 -0.66 -51.37 -28.24
C GLU A 267 0.59 -51.74 -27.45
N GLN A 268 0.38 -52.47 -26.36
CA GLN A 268 1.46 -53.02 -25.54
C GLN A 268 2.06 -54.21 -26.32
N PRO A 269 3.38 -54.22 -26.62
CA PRO A 269 3.95 -55.22 -27.51
C PRO A 269 3.77 -56.64 -26.96
N THR A 270 3.39 -57.54 -27.85
CA THR A 270 2.91 -58.89 -27.52
C THR A 270 3.98 -59.77 -26.86
N ALA A 271 3.55 -60.73 -26.04
CA ALA A 271 4.41 -61.50 -25.15
C ALA A 271 5.43 -62.41 -25.86
N VAL A 272 6.59 -62.60 -25.21
CA VAL A 272 7.58 -63.63 -25.52
C VAL A 272 7.12 -64.98 -24.91
N PRO A 273 7.23 -66.12 -25.62
CA PRO A 273 6.71 -67.41 -25.14
C PRO A 273 7.55 -68.04 -23.99
N PRO A 274 6.97 -68.95 -23.20
CA PRO A 274 7.60 -69.52 -21.99
C PRO A 274 8.51 -70.73 -22.26
N TYR A 275 9.46 -70.96 -21.35
CA TYR A 275 10.26 -72.19 -21.26
C TYR A 275 9.57 -73.25 -20.37
N PRO A 276 9.84 -74.57 -20.56
CA PRO A 276 9.06 -75.65 -19.96
C PRO A 276 9.52 -76.11 -18.56
N THR A 277 8.54 -76.42 -17.71
CA THR A 277 8.60 -77.33 -16.54
C THR A 277 8.59 -78.81 -17.01
N PRO A 278 8.95 -79.85 -16.21
CA PRO A 278 8.26 -80.29 -14.96
C PRO A 278 9.15 -81.13 -13.97
N PRO A 279 8.69 -82.14 -13.18
CA PRO A 279 7.67 -82.23 -12.10
C PRO A 279 8.28 -82.82 -10.75
N PRO A 280 7.59 -83.64 -9.90
CA PRO A 280 6.58 -83.26 -8.89
C PRO A 280 6.73 -83.89 -7.47
N ARG A 281 5.90 -83.41 -6.50
CA ARG A 281 5.16 -84.11 -5.38
C ARG A 281 5.16 -83.28 -4.07
N ALA A 282 4.12 -83.29 -3.21
CA ALA A 282 2.71 -83.66 -3.35
C ALA A 282 1.87 -83.09 -2.16
N THR A 283 0.52 -83.09 -2.29
CA THR A 283 -0.58 -83.20 -1.29
C THR A 283 -0.27 -83.15 0.23
N SER A 284 -1.09 -82.55 1.12
CA SER A 284 -2.44 -81.92 1.00
C SER A 284 -2.97 -81.35 2.34
N LEU A 285 -3.91 -80.37 2.28
CA LEU A 285 -5.21 -80.20 3.02
C LEU A 285 -5.38 -80.61 4.52
N PRO A 286 -6.34 -80.02 5.30
CA PRO A 286 -7.03 -78.70 5.19
C PRO A 286 -7.52 -77.99 6.51
N ASP A 287 -8.28 -76.89 6.31
CA ASP A 287 -9.47 -76.36 7.04
C ASP A 287 -9.46 -75.49 8.35
N ASP A 288 -10.29 -74.43 8.26
CA ASP A 288 -11.20 -73.76 9.22
C ASP A 288 -10.76 -73.03 10.54
N ALA A 289 -11.43 -71.94 11.00
CA ALA A 289 -12.34 -70.94 10.35
C ALA A 289 -12.72 -69.72 11.25
N SER A 290 -12.91 -68.53 10.64
CA SER A 290 -13.73 -67.36 11.12
C SER A 290 -13.25 -66.60 12.40
N SER A 291 -13.68 -65.38 12.82
CA SER A 291 -14.76 -64.39 12.49
C SER A 291 -14.40 -62.99 13.11
N SER A 292 -15.09 -61.83 12.96
CA SER A 292 -15.85 -61.18 11.87
C SER A 292 -16.25 -59.69 12.15
N SER A 293 -16.14 -58.79 11.16
CA SER A 293 -17.03 -57.63 10.83
C SER A 293 -17.02 -56.24 11.57
N GLN A 294 -17.43 -55.18 10.81
CA GLN A 294 -17.77 -53.77 11.21
C GLN A 294 -19.31 -53.56 11.23
N PRO A 295 -19.91 -52.36 11.52
CA PRO A 295 -20.25 -51.42 10.41
C PRO A 295 -20.53 -49.88 10.68
N ARG A 296 -20.77 -49.20 9.55
CA ARG A 296 -21.14 -47.81 9.13
C ARG A 296 -22.30 -46.97 9.77
N SER A 297 -22.04 -45.65 9.91
CA SER A 297 -22.68 -44.44 9.24
C SER A 297 -24.16 -43.97 9.33
N ARG A 298 -24.31 -42.61 9.32
CA ARG A 298 -25.27 -41.68 8.62
C ARG A 298 -26.21 -40.71 9.42
N SER A 299 -26.84 -39.75 8.71
CA SER A 299 -27.19 -38.37 9.15
C SER A 299 -28.66 -37.93 8.94
N THR A 300 -29.06 -36.76 9.52
CA THR A 300 -30.30 -35.98 9.19
C THR A 300 -30.14 -34.46 9.42
N THR A 301 -31.07 -33.63 8.90
CA THR A 301 -30.99 -32.14 8.81
C THR A 301 -32.39 -31.47 8.88
N ALA A 302 -32.55 -30.27 9.49
CA ALA A 302 -33.72 -29.35 9.34
C ALA A 302 -33.51 -27.96 10.01
N THR A 303 -34.40 -26.97 9.79
CA THR A 303 -34.17 -25.52 10.09
C THR A 303 -35.44 -24.72 10.48
N SER A 304 -35.30 -23.71 11.38
CA SER A 304 -36.24 -22.55 11.63
C SER A 304 -37.62 -22.86 12.26
N PRO A 305 -38.42 -21.87 12.79
CA PRO A 305 -38.52 -20.43 12.43
C PRO A 305 -38.66 -19.40 13.60
N VAL A 306 -39.16 -18.18 13.29
CA VAL A 306 -39.26 -16.95 14.11
C VAL A 306 -40.72 -16.44 14.21
N PRO A 307 -41.11 -15.69 15.27
CA PRO A 307 -42.28 -14.79 15.24
C PRO A 307 -41.94 -13.30 15.48
N LEU A 308 -42.81 -12.39 15.02
CA LEU A 308 -42.74 -10.92 15.12
C LEU A 308 -43.83 -10.34 16.02
N SER A 309 -43.64 -9.09 16.47
CA SER A 309 -44.75 -8.11 16.57
C SER A 309 -44.23 -6.65 16.52
N ASN A 310 -45.07 -5.72 16.07
CA ASN A 310 -44.72 -4.33 15.74
C ASN A 310 -45.49 -3.31 16.60
N LYS A 311 -44.97 -2.08 16.69
CA LYS A 311 -45.73 -0.84 16.35
C LYS A 311 -44.85 0.42 16.24
N ARG A 312 -45.36 1.40 15.50
CA ARG A 312 -44.86 2.78 15.25
C ARG A 312 -46.07 3.73 15.41
N PRO A 313 -45.90 5.05 15.65
CA PRO A 313 -45.49 5.98 14.58
C PRO A 313 -44.55 7.13 15.04
N LEU A 314 -44.32 8.09 14.13
CA LEU A 314 -43.62 9.39 14.28
C LEU A 314 -44.66 10.55 14.33
N PRO A 315 -44.29 11.86 14.49
CA PRO A 315 -42.96 12.49 14.55
C PRO A 315 -42.72 13.48 15.73
N ASP A 316 -41.53 14.10 15.65
CA ASP A 316 -41.17 15.49 16.02
C ASP A 316 -40.57 15.88 17.40
N GLU A 317 -39.75 16.93 17.25
CA GLU A 317 -39.05 17.81 18.21
C GLU A 317 -37.96 17.29 19.18
N PHE A 318 -37.01 18.23 19.38
CA PHE A 318 -35.87 18.28 20.28
C PHE A 318 -35.81 17.32 21.49
N GLN A 319 -34.74 16.50 21.54
CA GLN A 319 -33.87 16.52 22.71
C GLN A 319 -32.43 16.05 22.44
N GLN A 320 -31.50 16.59 23.22
CA GLN A 320 -30.06 16.30 23.17
C GLN A 320 -29.74 15.02 23.95
N GLN A 321 -28.84 14.18 23.45
CA GLN A 321 -28.14 13.18 24.28
C GLN A 321 -26.62 13.19 24.02
N PRO A 322 -25.79 12.87 25.02
CA PRO A 322 -24.45 13.45 25.11
C PRO A 322 -23.34 12.58 24.50
N GLN A 323 -22.42 13.19 23.76
CA GLN A 323 -21.19 12.54 23.28
C GLN A 323 -20.07 12.46 24.35
N SER A 324 -20.42 12.27 25.63
CA SER A 324 -19.47 12.32 26.76
C SER A 324 -18.54 11.10 26.87
N ASN A 325 -18.99 9.91 26.45
CA ASN A 325 -18.45 8.64 26.95
C ASN A 325 -17.30 8.04 26.11
N LYS A 326 -16.50 8.87 25.42
CA LYS A 326 -15.26 8.44 24.74
C LYS A 326 -13.97 9.12 25.19
N ARG A 327 -14.03 10.24 25.92
CA ARG A 327 -12.82 10.94 26.43
C ARG A 327 -12.35 10.51 27.82
N ALA A 328 -13.24 10.00 28.67
CA ALA A 328 -12.89 9.60 30.04
C ALA A 328 -11.94 8.37 30.11
N ARG A 329 -12.15 7.38 29.23
CA ARG A 329 -11.54 6.04 29.34
C ARG A 329 -10.01 5.99 29.31
N THR A 330 -9.32 6.95 28.68
CA THR A 330 -7.84 6.99 28.68
C THR A 330 -7.28 7.60 29.96
N ALA A 331 -7.88 8.69 30.46
CA ALA A 331 -7.47 9.29 31.74
C ALA A 331 -7.70 8.33 32.92
N GLU A 332 -8.84 7.63 32.92
CA GLU A 332 -9.15 6.57 33.91
C GLU A 332 -8.15 5.40 33.83
N LEU A 333 -7.66 5.04 32.63
CA LEU A 333 -6.65 3.99 32.46
C LEU A 333 -5.30 4.38 33.08
N CYS A 334 -4.83 5.62 32.86
CA CYS A 334 -3.61 6.11 33.49
C CYS A 334 -3.74 6.21 35.03
N GLN A 335 -4.92 6.58 35.55
CA GLN A 335 -5.18 6.57 36.99
C GLN A 335 -5.29 5.14 37.57
N LEU A 336 -5.86 4.18 36.84
CA LEU A 336 -5.90 2.77 37.25
C LEU A 336 -4.50 2.14 37.26
N GLN A 337 -3.63 2.49 36.31
CA GLN A 337 -2.23 2.04 36.30
C GLN A 337 -1.34 2.68 37.38
N ALA A 338 -1.81 3.71 38.09
CA ALA A 338 -1.14 4.23 39.29
C ALA A 338 -1.06 3.20 40.45
N SER A 339 -1.71 2.04 40.31
CA SER A 339 -1.59 0.85 41.18
C SER A 339 -0.22 0.12 41.12
N ARG A 340 0.88 0.89 40.97
CA ARG A 340 2.29 0.52 41.24
C ARG A 340 2.78 -0.82 40.68
N ALA A 341 2.77 -0.94 39.35
CA ALA A 341 3.59 -1.92 38.62
C ALA A 341 4.50 -1.21 37.59
N GLY A 342 5.59 -1.87 37.15
CA GLY A 342 6.48 -1.34 36.11
C GLY A 342 7.24 -0.06 36.52
N LEU A 343 7.64 0.73 35.51
CA LEU A 343 8.49 1.93 35.66
C LEU A 343 7.78 3.09 36.37
N TRP A 344 6.44 3.14 36.29
CA TRP A 344 5.59 4.19 36.86
C TRP A 344 5.76 4.42 38.36
N ARG A 345 6.31 3.45 39.11
CA ARG A 345 6.63 3.63 40.52
C ARG A 345 7.72 4.68 40.77
N PHE A 346 8.60 4.94 39.80
CA PHE A 346 9.76 5.82 39.95
C PHE A 346 9.47 7.30 39.72
N VAL A 347 8.24 7.67 39.33
CA VAL A 347 7.83 9.06 39.06
C VAL A 347 6.76 9.53 40.04
N GLY A 348 6.67 10.85 40.23
CA GLY A 348 5.63 11.50 41.03
C GLY A 348 4.54 12.15 40.18
N ASP A 349 3.78 13.04 40.81
CA ASP A 349 2.78 13.90 40.15
C ASP A 349 3.30 15.33 39.86
N LEU A 350 4.54 15.63 40.26
CA LEU A 350 5.22 16.87 39.90
C LEU A 350 5.76 16.80 38.47
N PRO A 351 5.70 17.88 37.67
CA PRO A 351 6.31 17.93 36.35
C PRO A 351 7.84 17.85 36.44
N GLU A 352 8.47 17.27 35.42
CA GLU A 352 9.92 17.21 35.29
C GLU A 352 10.52 18.59 34.95
N ASP A 353 11.80 18.79 35.31
CA ASP A 353 12.61 19.97 35.01
C ASP A 353 12.50 20.35 33.51
N PRO A 354 12.31 21.63 33.15
CA PRO A 354 12.18 22.07 31.76
C PRO A 354 13.29 21.58 30.82
N LEU A 355 14.52 21.41 31.30
CA LEU A 355 15.64 20.87 30.50
C LEU A 355 15.47 19.40 30.12
N TRP A 356 14.69 18.65 30.92
CA TRP A 356 14.47 17.21 30.79
C TRP A 356 13.04 16.85 30.34
N HIS A 357 12.11 17.80 30.35
CA HIS A 357 10.73 17.57 29.92
C HIS A 357 10.68 17.34 28.38
N PRO A 358 10.22 16.17 27.89
CA PRO A 358 10.31 15.83 26.47
C PRO A 358 9.52 16.81 25.59
N GLY A 359 8.33 17.24 26.04
CA GLY A 359 7.51 18.25 25.37
C GLY A 359 8.19 19.62 25.15
N HIS A 360 9.18 19.99 25.95
CA HIS A 360 9.97 21.22 25.75
C HIS A 360 10.98 21.05 24.61
N LEU A 361 11.67 19.89 24.57
CA LEU A 361 12.65 19.55 23.54
C LEU A 361 11.97 19.37 22.17
N VAL A 362 10.81 18.69 22.14
CA VAL A 362 10.04 18.47 20.91
C VAL A 362 9.50 19.79 20.33
N ARG A 363 9.03 20.73 21.18
CA ARG A 363 8.61 22.08 20.72
C ARG A 363 9.77 22.88 20.11
N GLN A 364 10.97 22.83 20.70
CA GLN A 364 12.17 23.47 20.13
C GLN A 364 12.56 22.85 18.77
N LEU A 365 12.61 21.51 18.68
CA LEU A 365 12.88 20.80 17.41
C LEU A 365 11.81 21.10 16.33
N ALA A 366 10.55 21.28 16.72
CA ALA A 366 9.47 21.66 15.82
C ALA A 366 9.65 23.09 15.27
N LEU A 367 10.03 24.06 16.11
CA LEU A 367 10.33 25.43 15.67
C LEU A 367 11.55 25.47 14.73
N LEU A 368 12.62 24.73 15.05
CA LEU A 368 13.80 24.63 14.18
C LEU A 368 13.47 24.01 12.81
N ARG A 369 12.59 22.98 12.75
CA ARG A 369 12.06 22.48 11.47
C ARG A 369 11.16 23.47 10.75
N ALA A 370 10.35 24.23 11.49
CA ALA A 370 9.49 25.23 10.89
C ALA A 370 10.32 26.30 10.16
N ILE A 371 11.45 26.70 10.75
CA ILE A 371 12.46 27.60 10.17
C ILE A 371 13.20 26.94 8.99
N MET A 372 13.69 25.71 9.18
CA MET A 372 14.44 24.94 8.18
C MET A 372 13.80 23.55 7.95
N PRO A 373 12.90 23.39 6.96
CA PRO A 373 12.21 22.12 6.70
C PRO A 373 13.07 20.96 6.16
N LYS A 374 14.41 21.09 6.19
CA LYS A 374 15.35 20.02 5.84
C LYS A 374 15.30 18.91 6.89
N HIS A 375 15.87 17.74 6.56
CA HIS A 375 15.88 16.56 7.43
C HIS A 375 16.78 16.70 8.67
N LEU A 376 16.35 17.52 9.64
CA LEU A 376 16.73 17.37 11.04
C LEU A 376 16.26 16.00 11.55
N ALA A 377 16.93 15.43 12.56
CA ALA A 377 16.51 14.16 13.18
C ALA A 377 15.35 14.35 14.18
N ILE A 378 14.59 13.29 14.42
CA ILE A 378 13.57 13.18 15.48
C ILE A 378 14.05 12.12 16.47
N ILE A 379 13.69 12.29 17.74
CA ILE A 379 13.63 11.20 18.71
C ILE A 379 12.16 10.83 18.84
N ASP A 380 11.80 9.62 18.44
CA ASP A 380 10.44 9.12 18.56
C ASP A 380 10.15 8.74 20.02
N TYR A 381 9.18 9.43 20.62
CA TYR A 381 8.62 9.08 21.92
C TYR A 381 7.27 8.39 21.69
N SER A 382 7.06 7.23 22.31
CA SER A 382 5.72 6.64 22.43
C SER A 382 4.83 7.47 23.37
N PRO A 383 3.50 7.25 23.39
CA PRO A 383 2.62 7.95 24.33
C PRO A 383 3.04 7.69 25.79
N ASP A 384 3.36 6.43 26.09
CA ASP A 384 3.83 5.99 27.41
C ASP A 384 5.17 6.65 27.78
N ASP A 385 6.10 6.84 26.83
CA ASP A 385 7.33 7.60 27.08
C ASP A 385 7.04 9.05 27.46
N LEU A 386 6.14 9.74 26.74
CA LEU A 386 5.81 11.13 27.04
C LEU A 386 5.11 11.27 28.40
N ALA A 387 4.18 10.36 28.70
CA ALA A 387 3.40 10.38 29.93
C ALA A 387 4.24 10.03 31.18
N LEU A 388 5.27 9.18 31.00
CA LEU A 388 6.24 8.84 32.04
C LEU A 388 7.30 9.93 32.23
N LEU A 389 7.84 10.49 31.13
CA LEU A 389 8.95 11.44 31.15
C LEU A 389 8.53 12.92 31.32
N SER A 390 7.24 13.25 31.27
CA SER A 390 6.74 14.55 31.71
C SER A 390 6.76 14.72 33.24
N ARG A 391 6.89 13.61 33.99
CA ARG A 391 6.84 13.56 35.45
C ARG A 391 8.24 13.44 36.05
N ALA A 392 8.51 14.22 37.11
CA ALA A 392 9.78 14.16 37.83
C ALA A 392 9.98 12.82 38.54
N ALA A 393 11.22 12.33 38.55
CA ALA A 393 11.61 11.17 39.35
C ALA A 393 11.34 11.38 40.85
N LEU A 394 10.71 10.39 41.49
CA LEU A 394 10.26 10.39 42.88
C LEU A 394 11.36 9.84 43.81
N PRO A 395 12.04 10.67 44.63
CA PRO A 395 13.23 10.25 45.37
C PRO A 395 12.99 9.12 46.38
N SER A 396 11.77 9.04 46.94
CA SER A 396 11.37 8.04 47.93
C SER A 396 10.99 6.67 47.35
N ALA A 397 10.91 6.54 46.01
CA ALA A 397 10.58 5.29 45.33
C ALA A 397 11.75 4.67 44.54
N LEU A 398 12.89 5.36 44.48
CA LEU A 398 14.13 4.84 43.90
C LEU A 398 14.88 3.98 44.93
N PRO A 399 15.40 2.79 44.55
CA PRO A 399 16.17 1.95 45.46
C PRO A 399 17.52 2.59 45.79
N ILE A 400 17.96 2.47 47.04
CA ILE A 400 19.27 2.93 47.50
C ILE A 400 20.35 2.04 46.87
N LEU A 401 21.25 2.63 46.09
CA LEU A 401 22.34 1.91 45.41
C LEU A 401 23.61 1.90 46.28
N PRO A 402 24.39 0.81 46.29
CA PRO A 402 25.61 0.70 47.09
C PRO A 402 26.70 1.70 46.66
N ARG A 403 27.52 2.10 47.64
CA ARG A 403 28.66 3.04 47.52
C ARG A 403 29.96 2.32 47.89
N GLY A 404 31.10 2.79 47.40
CA GLY A 404 32.39 2.18 47.70
C GLY A 404 32.54 0.77 47.11
N LEU A 405 31.92 0.52 45.95
CA LEU A 405 32.10 -0.71 45.19
C LEU A 405 33.59 -0.84 44.76
N PRO A 406 34.15 -2.06 44.70
CA PRO A 406 35.49 -2.25 44.18
C PRO A 406 35.57 -1.81 42.72
N PRO A 407 36.67 -1.14 42.30
CA PRO A 407 36.78 -0.55 40.96
C PRO A 407 36.73 -1.63 39.88
N SER A 408 35.75 -1.53 38.99
CA SER A 408 35.51 -2.51 37.94
C SER A 408 36.36 -2.25 36.70
N TYR A 409 36.69 -3.32 35.96
CA TYR A 409 37.67 -3.29 34.87
C TYR A 409 37.45 -2.14 33.87
N PRO A 410 38.47 -1.35 33.52
CA PRO A 410 38.33 -0.12 32.72
C PRO A 410 37.91 -0.35 31.25
N SER A 411 37.95 -1.61 30.78
CA SER A 411 37.56 -2.02 29.44
C SER A 411 36.05 -1.93 29.18
N VAL A 412 35.20 -2.16 30.18
CA VAL A 412 33.73 -2.19 30.00
C VAL A 412 33.14 -0.79 30.18
N ARG A 413 32.36 -0.31 29.20
CA ARG A 413 31.79 1.04 29.18
C ARG A 413 30.29 0.99 28.85
N HIS A 414 29.50 1.64 29.71
CA HIS A 414 28.09 1.97 29.44
C HIS A 414 27.98 3.15 28.47
N ARG A 415 26.80 3.41 27.91
CA ARG A 415 26.61 4.58 27.03
C ARG A 415 26.52 5.86 27.85
N ALA A 416 27.10 6.94 27.34
CA ALA A 416 27.07 8.23 28.03
C ALA A 416 25.66 8.79 28.28
N PRO A 417 24.67 8.69 27.35
CA PRO A 417 23.31 9.14 27.62
C PRO A 417 22.60 8.36 28.74
N GLU A 418 22.80 7.04 28.80
CA GLU A 418 22.25 6.16 29.85
C GLU A 418 22.85 6.51 31.23
N ARG A 419 24.15 6.84 31.28
CA ARG A 419 24.80 7.35 32.50
C ARG A 419 24.22 8.69 32.94
N LEU A 420 24.10 9.67 32.03
CA LEU A 420 23.59 11.01 32.36
C LEU A 420 22.13 10.95 32.82
N ALA A 421 21.31 10.12 32.18
CA ALA A 421 19.93 9.85 32.58
C ALA A 421 19.83 9.23 33.99
N LEU A 422 20.72 8.29 34.33
CA LEU A 422 20.79 7.69 35.66
C LEU A 422 21.30 8.69 36.72
N GLU A 423 22.28 9.53 36.39
CA GLU A 423 22.78 10.60 37.27
C GLU A 423 21.73 11.69 37.52
N HIS A 424 20.92 12.06 36.51
CA HIS A 424 19.75 12.93 36.68
C HIS A 424 18.68 12.30 37.58
N THR A 425 18.30 11.05 37.30
CA THR A 425 17.33 10.28 38.09
C THR A 425 17.68 10.27 39.59
N TYR A 426 18.96 10.04 39.91
CA TYR A 426 19.44 9.97 41.30
C TYR A 426 19.88 11.30 41.90
N ARG A 427 19.83 12.42 41.16
CA ARG A 427 20.32 13.75 41.58
C ARG A 427 19.76 14.23 42.92
N LYS A 428 18.52 13.85 43.25
CA LYS A 428 17.81 14.19 44.51
C LYS A 428 17.94 13.10 45.61
N VAL A 429 18.59 11.98 45.32
CA VAL A 429 18.77 10.82 46.23
C VAL A 429 20.22 10.70 46.69
N GLN A 430 21.15 10.55 45.74
CA GLN A 430 22.58 10.48 46.03
C GLN A 430 23.44 10.72 44.78
N ARG A 431 24.66 11.23 44.98
CA ARG A 431 25.70 11.23 43.96
C ARG A 431 26.10 9.78 43.65
N LEU A 432 26.22 9.45 42.37
CA LEU A 432 26.65 8.12 41.91
C LEU A 432 28.14 8.09 41.59
N GLU A 433 28.78 6.95 41.88
CA GLU A 433 30.14 6.63 41.48
C GLU A 433 30.12 5.88 40.14
N VAL A 434 31.24 5.88 39.40
CA VAL A 434 31.28 5.23 38.07
C VAL A 434 30.96 3.73 38.18
N ASP A 435 31.44 3.07 39.21
CA ASP A 435 31.16 1.65 39.46
C ASP A 435 29.71 1.40 39.90
N THR A 436 29.06 2.35 40.58
CA THR A 436 27.61 2.29 40.86
C THR A 436 26.79 2.45 39.57
N THR A 437 27.16 3.38 38.68
CA THR A 437 26.47 3.52 37.37
C THR A 437 26.69 2.30 36.48
N ARG A 438 27.87 1.66 36.54
CA ARG A 438 28.15 0.39 35.87
C ARG A 438 27.33 -0.77 36.45
N LEU A 439 27.22 -0.89 37.77
CA LEU A 439 26.41 -1.93 38.41
C LEU A 439 24.95 -1.89 37.91
N VAL A 440 24.34 -0.71 37.84
CA VAL A 440 22.96 -0.55 37.35
C VAL A 440 22.86 -0.79 35.83
N LEU A 441 23.75 -0.21 35.03
CA LEU A 441 23.60 -0.21 33.57
C LEU A 441 24.11 -1.48 32.87
N LEU A 442 25.04 -2.23 33.50
CA LEU A 442 25.75 -3.37 32.90
C LEU A 442 25.45 -4.72 33.56
N THR A 443 24.64 -4.76 34.62
CA THR A 443 24.24 -6.00 35.31
C THR A 443 22.73 -6.07 35.51
N ASP A 444 22.20 -7.25 35.82
CA ASP A 444 20.79 -7.46 36.12
C ASP A 444 20.44 -7.26 37.60
N ALA A 445 21.30 -6.58 38.38
CA ALA A 445 21.03 -6.28 39.79
C ALA A 445 19.88 -5.25 39.99
N TYR A 446 19.64 -4.38 39.02
CA TYR A 446 18.61 -3.33 39.06
C TYR A 446 17.89 -3.17 37.71
N PRO A 447 17.21 -4.22 37.20
CA PRO A 447 16.77 -4.28 35.80
C PRO A 447 15.72 -3.22 35.47
N GLU A 448 14.84 -2.88 36.41
CA GLU A 448 13.81 -1.85 36.24
C GLU A 448 14.39 -0.43 36.28
N VAL A 449 15.43 -0.20 37.10
CA VAL A 449 16.15 1.09 37.15
C VAL A 449 16.98 1.28 35.87
N ARG A 450 17.59 0.20 35.36
CA ARG A 450 18.27 0.17 34.06
C ARG A 450 17.32 0.54 32.93
N LEU A 451 16.13 -0.08 32.90
CA LEU A 451 15.11 0.20 31.89
C LEU A 451 14.56 1.64 32.02
N TYR A 452 14.34 2.14 33.23
CA TYR A 452 13.95 3.55 33.44
C TYR A 452 15.04 4.52 32.95
N ALA A 453 16.32 4.27 33.29
CA ALA A 453 17.42 5.10 32.81
C ALA A 453 17.60 5.05 31.29
N GLN A 454 17.34 3.91 30.64
CA GLN A 454 17.31 3.78 29.18
C GLN A 454 16.14 4.57 28.56
N THR A 455 14.99 4.65 29.22
CA THR A 455 13.86 5.48 28.81
C THR A 455 14.17 6.97 28.97
N VAL A 456 14.68 7.40 30.12
CA VAL A 456 15.13 8.79 30.38
C VAL A 456 16.30 9.19 29.45
N ALA A 457 17.11 8.25 28.97
CA ALA A 457 18.16 8.53 27.98
C ALA A 457 17.62 9.03 26.62
N LYS A 458 16.34 8.80 26.28
CA LYS A 458 15.68 9.41 25.10
C LYS A 458 15.71 10.93 25.19
N THR A 459 15.47 11.49 26.38
CA THR A 459 15.58 12.93 26.66
C THR A 459 16.99 13.47 26.40
N GLN A 460 18.03 12.77 26.88
CA GLN A 460 19.41 13.18 26.66
C GLN A 460 19.79 13.13 25.16
N LEU A 461 19.38 12.07 24.46
CA LEU A 461 19.55 11.95 23.00
C LEU A 461 18.80 13.07 22.24
N ALA A 462 17.63 13.49 22.72
CA ALA A 462 16.89 14.61 22.16
C ALA A 462 17.57 15.95 22.42
N SER A 463 18.16 16.16 23.60
CA SER A 463 18.97 17.34 23.93
C SER A 463 20.20 17.44 23.02
N ASP A 464 20.91 16.33 22.77
CA ASP A 464 22.08 16.31 21.89
C ASP A 464 21.69 16.47 20.41
N THR A 465 20.58 15.87 19.98
CA THR A 465 19.97 16.13 18.66
C THR A 465 19.58 17.59 18.48
N LEU A 466 19.04 18.23 19.52
CA LEU A 466 18.64 19.63 19.51
C LEU A 466 19.86 20.58 19.38
N LYS A 467 20.97 20.29 20.05
CA LYS A 467 22.24 21.05 19.88
C LYS A 467 22.74 20.99 18.44
N GLN A 468 22.70 19.81 17.81
CA GLN A 468 23.07 19.63 16.39
C GLN A 468 22.09 20.37 15.46
N ALA A 469 20.79 20.36 15.78
CA ALA A 469 19.78 21.09 15.04
C ALA A 469 20.00 22.61 15.09
N TYR A 470 20.30 23.18 16.27
CA TYR A 470 20.64 24.60 16.42
C TYR A 470 21.84 24.99 15.53
N ALA A 471 22.93 24.23 15.59
CA ALA A 471 24.12 24.50 14.77
C ALA A 471 23.82 24.41 13.26
N THR A 472 23.03 23.42 12.84
CA THR A 472 22.66 23.23 11.42
C THR A 472 21.77 24.37 10.91
N VAL A 473 20.80 24.81 11.70
CA VAL A 473 19.93 25.95 11.36
C VAL A 473 20.70 27.26 11.35
N GLU A 474 21.64 27.47 12.28
CA GLU A 474 22.46 28.68 12.30
C GLU A 474 23.30 28.83 11.02
N LEU A 475 23.98 27.75 10.59
CA LEU A 475 24.78 27.74 9.36
C LEU A 475 23.92 27.95 8.11
N ASP A 476 22.72 27.36 8.06
CA ASP A 476 21.80 27.54 6.93
C ASP A 476 21.28 29.00 6.85
N LEU A 477 20.92 29.61 7.98
CA LEU A 477 20.49 31.02 8.04
C LEU A 477 21.64 31.97 7.65
N GLN A 478 22.85 31.77 8.19
CA GLN A 478 24.04 32.54 7.79
C GLN A 478 24.29 32.45 6.27
N SER A 479 24.17 31.25 5.69
CA SER A 479 24.35 31.05 4.24
C SER A 479 23.25 31.68 3.39
N ARG A 480 22.04 31.92 3.93
CA ARG A 480 20.98 32.68 3.25
C ARG A 480 21.23 34.18 3.32
N ILE A 481 21.58 34.72 4.50
CA ILE A 481 21.91 36.14 4.72
C ILE A 481 23.04 36.57 3.77
N ALA A 482 24.10 35.76 3.64
CA ALA A 482 25.24 36.02 2.77
C ALA A 482 24.92 35.98 1.25
N ARG A 483 23.69 35.64 0.84
CA ARG A 483 23.25 35.53 -0.56
C ARG A 483 22.11 36.48 -0.94
N GLN A 484 21.68 37.36 -0.03
CA GLN A 484 20.49 38.20 -0.20
C GLN A 484 20.79 39.67 -0.52
N THR A 485 19.81 40.33 -1.13
CA THR A 485 19.79 41.77 -1.35
C THR A 485 19.53 42.54 -0.04
N PRO A 486 19.94 43.81 0.07
CA PRO A 486 19.80 44.59 1.31
C PRO A 486 18.37 44.61 1.89
N GLU A 487 17.37 44.65 1.01
CA GLU A 487 15.94 44.73 1.36
C GLU A 487 15.36 43.47 2.03
N THR A 488 16.01 42.31 1.89
CA THR A 488 15.51 41.03 2.44
C THR A 488 16.28 40.52 3.67
N LYS A 489 17.34 41.24 4.05
CA LYS A 489 18.34 40.83 5.03
C LYS A 489 17.84 40.84 6.48
N ASP A 490 17.15 41.91 6.88
CA ASP A 490 16.68 42.19 8.24
C ASP A 490 15.83 41.06 8.89
N PRO A 491 14.78 40.49 8.22
CA PRO A 491 14.02 39.38 8.80
C PRO A 491 14.83 38.07 8.94
N LEU A 492 15.90 37.87 8.16
CA LEU A 492 16.78 36.70 8.38
C LEU A 492 17.77 36.93 9.52
N GLU A 493 18.28 38.14 9.70
CA GLU A 493 19.14 38.48 10.84
C GLU A 493 18.35 38.43 12.16
N SER A 494 17.10 38.90 12.16
CA SER A 494 16.16 38.72 13.27
C SER A 494 15.91 37.24 13.60
N LEU A 495 15.79 36.39 12.58
CA LEU A 495 15.58 34.95 12.76
C LEU A 495 16.84 34.21 13.27
N LEU A 496 18.02 34.66 12.83
CA LEU A 496 19.32 34.17 13.31
C LEU A 496 19.55 34.54 14.79
N ASP A 497 19.22 35.77 15.18
CA ASP A 497 19.27 36.24 16.57
C ASP A 497 18.29 35.46 17.47
N LEU A 498 17.06 35.21 17.02
CA LEU A 498 16.09 34.36 17.73
C LEU A 498 16.64 32.94 17.96
N VAL A 499 17.20 32.31 16.92
CA VAL A 499 17.77 30.95 17.01
C VAL A 499 18.96 30.90 17.98
N ARG A 500 19.82 31.92 17.99
CA ARG A 500 20.92 32.06 18.96
C ARG A 500 20.40 32.24 20.39
N LYS A 501 19.46 33.18 20.61
CA LYS A 501 18.88 33.43 21.95
C LYS A 501 18.20 32.20 22.54
N MET A 502 17.55 31.38 21.73
CA MET A 502 16.98 30.10 22.19
C MET A 502 18.05 29.04 22.52
N ARG A 503 19.16 28.97 21.78
CA ARG A 503 20.28 28.07 22.10
C ARG A 503 21.02 28.51 23.37
N ASP A 504 21.27 29.80 23.51
CA ASP A 504 22.23 30.35 24.47
C ASP A 504 21.59 30.81 25.79
N SER A 505 20.25 30.96 25.85
CA SER A 505 19.53 31.35 27.06
C SER A 505 18.33 30.44 27.35
N LEU A 506 18.49 29.59 28.38
CA LEU A 506 17.41 28.75 28.89
C LEU A 506 16.20 29.58 29.34
N ASP A 507 16.41 30.71 30.02
CA ASP A 507 15.31 31.59 30.44
C ASP A 507 14.55 32.17 29.22
N PHE A 508 15.26 32.59 28.17
CA PHE A 508 14.61 33.02 26.93
C PHE A 508 13.78 31.89 26.31
N CYS A 509 14.32 30.68 26.27
CA CYS A 509 13.60 29.51 25.76
C CYS A 509 12.38 29.14 26.63
N CYS A 510 12.52 29.17 27.96
CA CYS A 510 11.42 28.93 28.89
C CYS A 510 10.30 29.97 28.71
N ARG A 511 10.63 31.26 28.58
CA ARG A 511 9.66 32.33 28.29
C ARG A 511 8.97 32.22 26.92
N HIS A 512 9.51 31.41 26.00
CA HIS A 512 8.88 31.12 24.71
C HIS A 512 8.09 29.81 24.68
N PHE A 513 8.41 28.83 25.54
CA PHE A 513 7.78 27.50 25.51
C PHE A 513 6.93 27.17 26.74
N TYR A 514 6.90 28.03 27.77
CA TYR A 514 6.04 27.91 28.94
C TYR A 514 5.17 29.15 29.14
N HIS A 515 3.96 28.94 29.67
CA HIS A 515 3.05 30.00 30.13
C HIS A 515 2.40 29.56 31.44
N ALA A 516 2.33 30.44 32.44
CA ALA A 516 1.78 30.13 33.78
C ALA A 516 2.35 28.84 34.44
N GLY A 517 3.61 28.47 34.12
CA GLY A 517 4.26 27.25 34.62
C GLY A 517 3.95 25.96 33.83
N SER A 518 3.03 26.00 32.87
CA SER A 518 2.72 24.87 31.97
C SER A 518 3.35 25.06 30.58
N LEU A 519 3.50 23.98 29.81
CA LEU A 519 3.94 24.08 28.42
C LEU A 519 2.88 24.76 27.54
N ILE A 520 3.33 25.56 26.56
CA ILE A 520 2.43 26.20 25.60
C ILE A 520 1.57 25.17 24.85
N ARG A 521 0.27 25.46 24.70
CA ARG A 521 -0.66 24.71 23.84
C ARG A 521 -0.97 25.42 22.51
N THR A 522 -0.61 26.69 22.39
CA THR A 522 -0.81 27.54 21.21
C THR A 522 0.48 28.30 20.89
N VAL A 523 0.57 28.90 19.70
CA VAL A 523 1.76 29.66 19.31
C VAL A 523 1.97 30.86 20.26
N PRO A 524 3.20 31.11 20.76
CA PRO A 524 3.48 32.23 21.66
C PRO A 524 3.23 33.58 20.97
N PRO A 525 2.66 34.59 21.68
CA PRO A 525 2.52 35.94 21.15
C PRO A 525 3.83 36.60 20.69
N SER A 526 4.99 36.15 21.19
CA SER A 526 6.32 36.61 20.78
C SER A 526 6.83 36.00 19.47
N LEU A 527 6.26 34.88 19.01
CA LEU A 527 6.57 34.27 17.71
C LEU A 527 5.62 34.82 16.63
N THR A 528 5.87 36.04 16.18
CA THR A 528 5.06 36.72 15.17
C THR A 528 5.50 36.36 13.74
N HIS A 529 4.63 36.64 12.77
CA HIS A 529 4.98 36.50 11.35
C HIS A 529 6.06 37.48 10.88
N VAL A 530 6.33 38.54 11.64
CA VAL A 530 7.45 39.47 11.40
C VAL A 530 8.75 38.81 11.86
N ASN A 531 8.75 38.22 13.06
CA ASN A 531 9.93 37.67 13.70
C ASN A 531 10.42 36.35 13.07
N ILE A 532 9.50 35.51 12.57
CA ILE A 532 9.84 34.20 11.98
C ILE A 532 9.30 33.96 10.56
N GLY A 533 8.55 34.91 9.98
CA GLY A 533 7.92 34.74 8.66
C GLY A 533 6.63 33.91 8.68
N MET A 534 5.67 34.25 7.81
CA MET A 534 4.38 33.52 7.67
C MET A 534 4.53 32.02 7.40
N GLY A 535 5.55 31.62 6.64
CA GLY A 535 5.81 30.22 6.27
C GLY A 535 6.22 29.35 7.47
N PRO A 536 7.31 29.70 8.19
CA PRO A 536 7.66 29.05 9.44
C PRO A 536 6.55 29.14 10.49
N LEU A 537 5.89 30.28 10.65
CA LEU A 537 4.80 30.43 11.63
C LEU A 537 3.71 29.36 11.49
N ARG A 538 3.14 29.21 10.29
CA ARG A 538 2.12 28.19 9.99
C ARG A 538 2.62 26.75 10.14
N ARG A 539 3.90 26.49 9.84
CA ARG A 539 4.51 25.16 10.05
C ARG A 539 4.68 24.84 11.53
N PHE A 540 5.08 25.81 12.35
CA PHE A 540 5.20 25.63 13.78
C PHE A 540 3.83 25.48 14.44
N GLU A 541 2.83 26.26 14.02
CA GLU A 541 1.43 26.16 14.46
C GLU A 541 0.85 24.76 14.20
N GLY A 542 0.97 24.24 12.98
CA GLY A 542 0.52 22.89 12.64
C GLY A 542 1.25 21.78 13.40
N ALA A 543 2.57 21.92 13.59
CA ALA A 543 3.35 20.97 14.39
C ALA A 543 2.97 21.03 15.87
N LEU A 544 2.73 22.21 16.43
CA LEU A 544 2.35 22.39 17.83
C LEU A 544 0.97 21.79 18.12
N MET A 545 -0.01 21.95 17.23
CA MET A 545 -1.31 21.27 17.35
C MET A 545 -1.15 19.74 17.39
N ALA A 546 -0.27 19.17 16.57
CA ALA A 546 0.00 17.73 16.57
C ALA A 546 0.69 17.27 17.87
N ILE A 547 1.66 18.05 18.37
CA ILE A 547 2.34 17.77 19.65
C ILE A 547 1.35 17.81 20.81
N VAL A 548 0.51 18.83 20.89
CA VAL A 548 -0.46 19.01 21.99
C VAL A 548 -1.51 17.90 21.96
N ALA A 549 -2.06 17.56 20.78
CA ALA A 549 -3.01 16.46 20.66
C ALA A 549 -2.39 15.11 21.09
N TYR A 550 -1.11 14.89 20.81
CA TYR A 550 -0.38 13.68 21.20
C TYR A 550 -0.07 13.64 22.72
N GLU A 551 0.30 14.77 23.31
CA GLU A 551 0.51 14.92 24.76
C GLU A 551 -0.80 14.79 25.56
N GLU A 552 -1.92 15.31 25.03
CA GLU A 552 -3.26 15.14 25.60
C GLU A 552 -3.75 13.69 25.48
N MET A 553 -3.46 13.00 24.35
CA MET A 553 -3.72 11.56 24.22
C MET A 553 -2.89 10.70 25.18
N ALA A 554 -1.66 11.12 25.47
CA ALA A 554 -0.77 10.47 26.44
C ALA A 554 -1.15 10.75 27.90
N GLY A 555 -1.94 11.79 28.18
CA GLY A 555 -2.12 12.30 29.55
C GLY A 555 -0.86 12.94 30.13
N ALA A 556 0.07 13.37 29.26
CA ALA A 556 1.33 14.02 29.63
C ALA A 556 1.14 15.50 29.99
N VAL A 557 0.02 16.11 29.58
CA VAL A 557 -0.38 17.49 29.85
C VAL A 557 -1.80 17.49 30.43
N GLY A 558 -1.96 18.07 31.63
CA GLY A 558 -3.24 18.38 32.28
C GLY A 558 -3.69 19.79 31.96
#